data_AF-A0A220MCX6-F1
#
_entry.id   AF-A0A220MCX6-F1
#
_cell.length_a   1.000
_cell.length_b   1.000
_cell.length_c   1.000
_cell.angle_alpha   90.00
_cell.angle_beta   90.00
_cell.angle_gamma   90.00
#
_symmetry.space_group_name_H-M   'P 1'
#
loop_
_entity.id
_entity.type
_entity.pdbx_description
1 polymer ?
#
loop_
_entity_poly.entity_id
_entity_poly.type
_entity_poly.pdbx_seq_one_letter_code
_entity_poly.pdbx_strand_id
1 'polypeptide(L)'
;MNKSQKLFIGVVSGVLLFTAGMMSSGSAFAKKATEAITVNFSNIKLIVNGSPIDTKAEPFVYKGNVYAPVATIANMLGVGQSWMNSDPLTKTPAVRFESLDRVEQNVQFEGMAGHANYALDYVYYAVVGSNKVVNSVNKKEIPLPQSVGGTLYPVTRMVHTNQFLAVEYGEKEGKTQVYVNLYQLDKGKNTVKIIFSQQLDEGAKGTTYRFSYNEAEKSLTERIYTNQKLVGVKFYQISGNQFVKQEEM
;
A
#
# COMPACT_ATOMS: atom_id res chain seq x y z
N MET A 1 -51.94 48.67 -13.77
CA MET A 1 -51.36 47.49 -13.08
C MET A 1 -50.57 47.97 -11.88
N ASN A 2 -51.02 47.61 -10.70
CA ASN A 2 -50.69 48.28 -9.45
C ASN A 2 -49.44 47.61 -8.87
N LYS A 3 -48.60 48.33 -8.11
CA LYS A 3 -47.28 47.83 -7.62
C LYS A 3 -47.36 46.45 -6.94
N SER A 4 -48.47 46.15 -6.28
CA SER A 4 -48.77 44.85 -5.65
C SER A 4 -48.96 43.68 -6.63
N GLN A 5 -49.54 43.92 -7.82
CA GLN A 5 -49.77 42.90 -8.85
C GLN A 5 -48.47 42.48 -9.56
N LYS A 6 -47.50 43.41 -9.68
CA LYS A 6 -46.15 43.11 -10.22
C LYS A 6 -45.31 42.28 -9.23
N LEU A 7 -45.53 42.44 -7.93
CA LEU A 7 -44.85 41.68 -6.88
C LEU A 7 -45.34 40.23 -6.83
N PHE A 8 -46.65 40.02 -6.98
CA PHE A 8 -47.25 38.68 -6.93
C PHE A 8 -46.85 37.79 -8.12
N ILE A 9 -46.78 38.35 -9.34
CA ILE A 9 -46.38 37.60 -10.54
C ILE A 9 -44.88 37.27 -10.53
N GLY A 10 -44.04 38.16 -9.99
CA GLY A 10 -42.60 37.93 -9.84
C GLY A 10 -42.26 36.82 -8.84
N VAL A 11 -43.00 36.74 -7.72
CA VAL A 11 -42.80 35.70 -6.69
C VAL A 11 -43.29 34.32 -7.16
N VAL A 12 -44.43 34.25 -7.86
CA VAL A 12 -44.96 32.98 -8.39
C VAL A 12 -44.07 32.41 -9.50
N SER A 13 -43.51 33.27 -10.37
CA SER A 13 -42.61 32.82 -11.44
C SER A 13 -41.23 32.39 -10.93
N GLY A 14 -40.73 33.02 -9.85
CA GLY A 14 -39.44 32.67 -9.23
C GLY A 14 -39.46 31.32 -8.51
N VAL A 15 -40.57 30.95 -7.86
CA VAL A 15 -40.70 29.69 -7.11
C VAL A 15 -40.88 28.47 -8.04
N LEU A 16 -41.53 28.65 -9.19
CA LEU A 16 -41.70 27.58 -10.20
C LEU A 16 -40.39 27.25 -10.94
N LEU A 17 -39.51 28.24 -11.15
CA LEU A 17 -38.20 28.02 -11.79
C LEU A 17 -37.16 27.46 -10.82
N PHE A 18 -37.28 27.72 -9.52
CA PHE A 18 -36.37 27.15 -8.51
C PHE A 18 -36.63 25.68 -8.20
N THR A 19 -37.87 25.21 -8.35
CA THR A 19 -38.24 23.81 -8.09
C THR A 19 -37.96 22.88 -9.27
N ALA A 20 -37.96 23.39 -10.52
CA ALA A 20 -37.64 22.60 -11.70
C ALA A 20 -36.13 22.34 -11.88
N GLY A 21 -35.26 23.21 -11.36
CA GLY A 21 -33.80 23.10 -11.52
C GLY A 21 -33.10 22.06 -10.64
N MET A 22 -33.79 21.50 -9.64
CA MET A 22 -33.17 20.62 -8.62
C MET A 22 -33.44 19.12 -8.81
N MET A 23 -34.15 18.70 -9.87
CA MET A 23 -34.54 17.29 -10.05
C MET A 23 -33.61 16.48 -10.98
N SER A 24 -32.44 17.00 -11.36
CA SER A 24 -31.49 16.31 -12.25
C SER A 24 -30.38 15.53 -11.53
N SER A 25 -30.49 15.28 -10.22
CA SER A 25 -29.67 14.26 -9.55
C SER A 25 -30.24 12.87 -9.82
N GLY A 26 -30.06 12.39 -11.06
CA GLY A 26 -30.41 11.04 -11.45
C GLY A 26 -29.65 10.04 -10.57
N SER A 27 -30.38 9.36 -9.68
CA SER A 27 -29.84 8.20 -8.97
C SER A 27 -29.59 7.10 -10.01
N ALA A 28 -28.33 6.80 -10.31
CA ALA A 28 -27.98 5.68 -11.16
C ALA A 28 -28.26 4.38 -10.39
N PHE A 29 -29.45 3.82 -10.54
CA PHE A 29 -29.76 2.48 -10.02
C PHE A 29 -28.99 1.44 -10.85
N ALA A 30 -28.18 0.62 -10.19
CA ALA A 30 -27.49 -0.48 -10.84
C ALA A 30 -28.50 -1.44 -11.46
N LYS A 31 -28.38 -1.70 -12.77
CA LYS A 31 -29.24 -2.65 -13.49
C LYS A 31 -29.03 -4.06 -12.92
N LYS A 32 -30.05 -4.63 -12.29
CA LYS A 32 -30.09 -6.04 -11.90
C LYS A 32 -30.92 -6.83 -12.92
N ALA A 33 -30.26 -7.35 -13.95
CA ALA A 33 -30.89 -8.13 -15.00
C ALA A 33 -30.05 -9.37 -15.32
N THR A 34 -30.71 -10.46 -15.70
CA THR A 34 -30.05 -11.62 -16.31
C THR A 34 -30.22 -11.48 -17.82
N GLU A 35 -29.11 -11.53 -18.55
CA GLU A 35 -29.10 -11.42 -20.01
C GLU A 35 -28.34 -12.58 -20.61
N ALA A 36 -28.87 -13.15 -21.69
CA ALA A 36 -28.12 -14.08 -22.50
C ALA A 36 -27.06 -13.30 -23.29
N ILE A 37 -25.81 -13.76 -23.22
CA ILE A 37 -24.70 -13.21 -23.99
C ILE A 37 -24.15 -14.27 -24.94
N THR A 38 -23.73 -13.85 -26.13
CA THR A 38 -22.93 -14.68 -27.03
C THR A 38 -21.46 -14.39 -26.77
N VAL A 39 -20.67 -15.44 -26.53
CA VAL A 39 -19.25 -15.34 -26.20
C VAL A 39 -18.44 -16.28 -27.07
N ASN A 40 -17.17 -15.97 -27.28
CA ASN A 40 -16.25 -16.84 -28.01
C ASN A 40 -15.26 -17.51 -27.05
N PHE A 41 -15.25 -18.84 -27.07
CA PHE A 41 -14.22 -19.65 -26.43
C PHE A 41 -13.14 -19.98 -27.46
N SER A 42 -11.87 -19.90 -27.07
CA SER A 42 -10.75 -20.05 -28.00
C SER A 42 -9.50 -20.63 -27.31
N ASN A 43 -9.67 -21.41 -26.25
CA ASN A 43 -8.58 -21.99 -25.44
C ASN A 43 -7.57 -20.91 -24.99
N ILE A 44 -8.11 -19.79 -24.51
CA ILE A 44 -7.31 -18.63 -24.11
C ILE A 44 -6.44 -19.01 -22.91
N LYS A 45 -5.12 -18.88 -23.06
CA LYS A 45 -4.15 -19.18 -22.00
C LYS A 45 -3.80 -17.92 -21.21
N LEU A 46 -3.79 -18.05 -19.89
CA LEU A 46 -3.19 -17.04 -19.01
C LEU A 46 -1.73 -17.41 -18.78
N ILE A 47 -0.81 -16.46 -19.00
CA ILE A 47 0.62 -16.64 -18.79
C ILE A 47 1.09 -15.57 -17.81
N VAL A 48 1.68 -15.98 -16.69
CA VAL A 48 2.25 -15.08 -15.68
C VAL A 48 3.69 -15.51 -15.45
N ASN A 49 4.63 -14.56 -15.54
CA ASN A 49 6.07 -14.81 -15.42
C ASN A 49 6.56 -15.95 -16.34
N GLY A 50 6.04 -16.00 -17.58
CA GLY A 50 6.41 -17.01 -18.58
C GLY A 50 5.83 -18.40 -18.36
N SER A 51 5.05 -18.62 -17.29
CA SER A 51 4.41 -19.91 -17.00
C SER A 51 2.91 -19.88 -17.32
N PRO A 52 2.38 -20.86 -18.07
CA PRO A 52 0.94 -20.97 -18.31
C PRO A 52 0.22 -21.38 -17.04
N ILE A 53 -1.03 -20.97 -16.94
CA ILE A 53 -1.86 -21.16 -15.75
C ILE A 53 -3.13 -21.90 -16.13
N ASP A 54 -3.47 -22.87 -15.30
CA ASP A 54 -4.75 -23.55 -15.36
C ASP A 54 -5.85 -22.74 -14.69
N THR A 55 -6.88 -22.45 -15.47
CA THR A 55 -8.07 -21.74 -15.01
C THR A 55 -9.18 -22.73 -14.71
N LYS A 56 -9.89 -22.55 -13.58
CA LYS A 56 -11.05 -23.38 -13.23
C LYS A 56 -12.21 -23.22 -14.21
N ALA A 57 -12.34 -22.03 -14.81
CA ALA A 57 -13.27 -21.76 -15.89
C ALA A 57 -12.50 -21.16 -17.06
N GLU A 58 -12.79 -21.61 -18.28
CA GLU A 58 -12.08 -21.14 -19.48
C GLU A 58 -12.35 -19.64 -19.70
N PRO A 59 -11.31 -18.82 -19.92
CA PRO A 59 -11.50 -17.44 -20.32
C PRO A 59 -12.18 -17.34 -21.69
N PHE A 60 -12.99 -16.31 -21.89
CA PHE A 60 -13.76 -16.10 -23.11
C PHE A 60 -13.67 -14.66 -23.59
N VAL A 61 -13.96 -14.43 -24.88
CA VAL A 61 -14.07 -13.08 -25.44
C VAL A 61 -15.53 -12.67 -25.49
N TYR A 62 -15.82 -11.49 -24.94
CA TYR A 62 -17.11 -10.82 -25.06
C TYR A 62 -16.90 -9.36 -25.46
N LYS A 63 -17.55 -8.92 -26.55
CA LYS A 63 -17.40 -7.56 -27.11
C LYS A 63 -15.94 -7.11 -27.27
N GLY A 64 -15.07 -7.99 -27.76
CA GLY A 64 -13.64 -7.71 -27.98
C GLY A 64 -12.77 -7.71 -26.71
N ASN A 65 -13.35 -7.94 -25.53
CA ASN A 65 -12.61 -7.99 -24.27
C ASN A 65 -12.47 -9.45 -23.80
N VAL A 66 -11.30 -9.79 -23.25
CA VAL A 66 -11.06 -11.10 -22.62
C VAL A 66 -11.56 -11.06 -21.18
N TYR A 67 -12.41 -12.00 -20.84
CA TYR A 67 -12.91 -12.23 -19.49
C TYR A 67 -12.28 -13.49 -18.94
N ALA A 68 -11.56 -13.36 -17.83
CA ALA A 68 -10.89 -14.46 -17.16
C ALA A 68 -11.36 -14.58 -15.70
N PRO A 69 -11.31 -15.78 -15.09
CA PRO A 69 -11.67 -15.94 -13.69
C PRO A 69 -10.71 -15.16 -12.80
N VAL A 70 -11.17 -14.03 -12.29
CA VAL A 70 -10.34 -13.14 -11.47
C VAL A 70 -9.86 -13.81 -10.19
N ALA A 71 -10.62 -14.77 -9.66
CA ALA A 71 -10.22 -15.56 -8.51
C ALA A 71 -9.01 -16.46 -8.80
N THR A 72 -8.88 -17.01 -10.01
CA THR A 72 -7.67 -17.76 -10.40
C THR A 72 -6.46 -16.84 -10.39
N ILE A 73 -6.58 -15.66 -10.98
CA ILE A 73 -5.51 -14.66 -11.03
C ILE A 73 -5.11 -14.23 -9.61
N ALA A 74 -6.07 -13.88 -8.77
CA ALA A 74 -5.83 -13.44 -7.40
C ALA A 74 -5.11 -14.50 -6.56
N ASN A 75 -5.59 -15.75 -6.57
CA ASN A 75 -4.99 -16.84 -5.77
C ASN A 75 -3.52 -17.09 -6.12
N MET A 76 -3.17 -17.03 -7.40
CA MET A 76 -1.77 -17.21 -7.83
C MET A 76 -0.86 -16.05 -7.43
N LEU A 77 -1.41 -14.83 -7.44
CA LEU A 77 -0.70 -13.65 -6.95
C LEU A 77 -0.64 -13.60 -5.41
N GLY A 78 -1.17 -14.62 -4.71
CA GLY A 78 -1.21 -14.68 -3.25
C GLY A 78 -2.18 -13.66 -2.65
N VAL A 79 -3.19 -13.24 -3.42
CA VAL A 79 -4.21 -12.27 -3.03
C VAL A 79 -5.50 -13.05 -2.73
N GLY A 80 -6.00 -12.93 -1.50
CA GLY A 80 -7.31 -13.42 -1.12
C GLY A 80 -8.42 -12.68 -1.86
N GLN A 81 -9.53 -13.37 -2.13
CA GLN A 81 -10.68 -12.77 -2.80
C GLN A 81 -11.98 -13.25 -2.17
N SER A 82 -12.95 -12.35 -2.03
CA SER A 82 -14.28 -12.67 -1.54
C SER A 82 -15.35 -12.00 -2.39
N TRP A 83 -16.39 -12.76 -2.73
CA TRP A 83 -17.60 -12.19 -3.33
C TRP A 83 -18.46 -11.57 -2.22
N MET A 84 -18.84 -10.32 -2.41
CA MET A 84 -19.75 -9.60 -1.54
C MET A 84 -21.02 -9.26 -2.32
N ASN A 85 -22.19 -9.66 -1.80
CA ASN A 85 -23.47 -9.27 -2.38
C ASN A 85 -23.76 -7.76 -2.22
N SER A 86 -23.13 -7.12 -1.24
CA SER A 86 -23.17 -5.68 -1.02
C SER A 86 -21.88 -5.24 -0.32
N ASP A 87 -21.10 -4.42 -0.99
CA ASP A 87 -19.86 -3.86 -0.43
C ASP A 87 -20.16 -2.77 0.61
N PRO A 88 -19.46 -2.72 1.76
CA PRO A 88 -19.67 -1.70 2.78
C PRO A 88 -19.48 -0.26 2.31
N LEU A 89 -18.61 -0.01 1.31
CA LEU A 89 -18.31 1.32 0.79
C LEU A 89 -19.27 1.72 -0.34
N THR A 90 -19.45 0.82 -1.32
CA THR A 90 -20.21 1.15 -2.54
C THR A 90 -21.66 0.71 -2.50
N LYS A 91 -22.05 -0.12 -1.52
CA LYS A 91 -23.39 -0.73 -1.38
C LYS A 91 -23.85 -1.51 -2.61
N THR A 92 -22.92 -2.00 -3.42
CA THR A 92 -23.16 -2.79 -4.64
C THR A 92 -22.42 -4.14 -4.57
N PRO A 93 -22.84 -5.16 -5.35
CA PRO A 93 -22.09 -6.40 -5.43
C PRO A 93 -20.66 -6.16 -5.92
N ALA A 94 -19.67 -6.78 -5.26
CA ALA A 94 -18.26 -6.58 -5.56
C ALA A 94 -17.46 -7.86 -5.30
N VAL A 95 -16.39 -8.04 -6.09
CA VAL A 95 -15.30 -8.95 -5.71
C VAL A 95 -14.28 -8.12 -4.97
N ARG A 96 -14.08 -8.41 -3.69
CA ARG A 96 -13.10 -7.74 -2.86
C ARG A 96 -11.80 -8.54 -2.88
N PHE A 97 -10.70 -7.87 -3.23
CA PHE A 97 -9.36 -8.44 -3.17
C PHE A 97 -8.67 -7.96 -1.91
N GLU A 98 -8.20 -8.88 -1.10
CA GLU A 98 -7.54 -8.57 0.15
C GLU A 98 -6.32 -9.47 0.36
N SER A 99 -5.48 -9.15 1.34
CA SER A 99 -4.47 -10.11 1.79
C SER A 99 -5.22 -11.33 2.29
N LEU A 100 -4.64 -12.53 2.17
CA LEU A 100 -5.24 -13.77 2.67
C LEU A 100 -5.75 -13.64 4.12
N ASP A 101 -5.11 -12.79 4.93
CA ASP A 101 -5.45 -12.53 6.34
C ASP A 101 -6.67 -11.63 6.57
N ARG A 102 -7.21 -10.97 5.53
CA ARG A 102 -8.36 -10.04 5.66
C ARG A 102 -9.72 -10.68 5.38
N VAL A 103 -9.71 -11.86 4.73
CA VAL A 103 -10.93 -12.58 4.33
C VAL A 103 -11.85 -12.91 5.52
N GLU A 104 -11.34 -12.85 6.76
CA GLU A 104 -12.09 -13.27 7.96
C GLU A 104 -12.63 -12.14 8.86
N GLN A 105 -12.28 -10.85 8.69
CA GLN A 105 -12.68 -9.83 9.69
C GLN A 105 -13.09 -8.46 9.14
N ASN A 106 -14.26 -7.98 9.59
CA ASN A 106 -14.73 -6.60 9.40
C ASN A 106 -13.79 -5.62 10.13
N VAL A 107 -12.96 -4.90 9.38
CA VAL A 107 -12.01 -3.94 9.97
C VAL A 107 -12.72 -2.64 10.38
N GLN A 108 -12.77 -2.39 11.68
CA GLN A 108 -12.92 -1.04 12.24
C GLN A 108 -11.56 -0.35 12.16
N PHE A 109 -11.45 0.74 11.40
CA PHE A 109 -10.25 1.58 11.39
C PHE A 109 -10.23 2.42 12.67
N GLU A 110 -9.80 1.83 13.79
CA GLU A 110 -9.47 2.63 14.97
C GLU A 110 -8.17 3.40 14.70
N GLY A 111 -8.24 4.71 14.86
CA GLY A 111 -7.13 5.62 14.62
C GLY A 111 -5.87 5.20 15.36
N MET A 112 -4.74 5.23 14.66
CA MET A 112 -3.41 4.91 15.18
C MET A 112 -2.98 5.96 16.21
N ALA A 113 -3.35 5.77 17.48
CA ALA A 113 -2.88 6.59 18.58
C ALA A 113 -1.68 5.92 19.28
N GLY A 114 -0.56 6.65 19.42
CA GLY A 114 0.46 6.39 20.45
C GLY A 114 1.86 5.95 20.00
N HIS A 115 2.02 5.44 18.78
CA HIS A 115 3.35 5.12 18.22
C HIS A 115 3.42 5.61 16.78
N ALA A 116 4.58 6.14 16.36
CA ALA A 116 4.81 6.53 14.97
C ALA A 116 4.86 5.26 14.10
N ASN A 117 3.70 4.71 13.75
CA ASN A 117 3.60 3.51 12.93
C ASN A 117 3.98 3.87 11.49
N TYR A 118 4.92 3.11 10.91
CA TYR A 118 5.27 3.24 9.51
C TYR A 118 4.51 2.19 8.72
N ALA A 119 3.54 2.61 7.89
CA ALA A 119 2.81 1.70 7.03
C ALA A 119 3.75 1.05 6.00
N LEU A 120 3.89 -0.27 6.05
CA LEU A 120 4.67 -1.03 5.09
C LEU A 120 3.79 -1.38 3.89
N ASP A 121 2.58 -1.88 4.12
CA ASP A 121 1.53 -1.94 3.11
C ASP A 121 0.16 -1.65 3.76
N TYR A 122 -0.92 -2.08 3.11
CA TYR A 122 -2.27 -1.89 3.62
C TYR A 122 -2.62 -2.80 4.81
N VAL A 123 -1.83 -3.85 5.09
CA VAL A 123 -2.04 -4.80 6.19
C VAL A 123 -0.97 -4.66 7.25
N TYR A 124 0.28 -4.47 6.88
CA TYR A 124 1.41 -4.50 7.78
C TYR A 124 1.97 -3.10 8.02
N TYR A 125 2.33 -2.84 9.26
CA TYR A 125 3.09 -1.66 9.63
C TYR A 125 4.26 -2.06 10.53
N ALA A 126 5.35 -1.32 10.45
CA ALA A 126 6.43 -1.41 11.40
C ALA A 126 6.21 -0.38 12.50
N VAL A 127 6.46 -0.77 13.75
CA VAL A 127 6.41 0.15 14.88
C VAL A 127 7.78 0.83 14.96
N VAL A 128 7.86 2.12 14.59
CA VAL A 128 9.13 2.85 14.58
C VAL A 128 9.75 2.85 15.97
N GLY A 129 11.04 2.57 16.05
CA GLY A 129 11.75 2.47 17.32
C GLY A 129 11.67 1.09 17.98
N SER A 130 11.01 0.12 17.34
CA SER A 130 10.92 -1.26 17.82
C SER A 130 11.47 -2.26 16.79
N ASN A 131 11.58 -3.52 17.20
CA ASN A 131 12.02 -4.62 16.35
C ASN A 131 10.85 -5.53 15.92
N LYS A 132 9.73 -4.95 15.52
CA LYS A 132 8.57 -5.72 15.05
C LYS A 132 7.82 -5.10 13.88
N VAL A 133 7.26 -5.98 13.06
CA VAL A 133 6.20 -5.70 12.10
C VAL A 133 4.89 -6.23 12.69
N VAL A 134 3.81 -5.49 12.54
CA VAL A 134 2.50 -5.87 13.05
C VAL A 134 1.51 -5.97 11.90
N ASN A 135 0.76 -7.06 11.86
CA ASN A 135 -0.41 -7.17 11.01
C ASN A 135 -1.57 -6.41 11.66
N SER A 136 -2.04 -5.34 11.00
CA SER A 136 -3.10 -4.45 11.48
C SER A 136 -4.46 -5.12 11.65
N VAL A 137 -4.69 -6.25 10.96
CA VAL A 137 -5.96 -6.97 10.96
C VAL A 137 -6.04 -7.89 12.17
N ASN A 138 -5.12 -8.86 12.26
CA ASN A 138 -5.15 -9.88 13.31
C ASN A 138 -4.25 -9.55 14.52
N LYS A 139 -3.59 -8.38 14.50
CA LYS A 139 -2.68 -7.88 15.56
C LYS A 139 -1.45 -8.76 15.82
N LYS A 140 -1.14 -9.71 14.93
CA LYS A 140 0.03 -10.56 15.07
C LYS A 140 1.31 -9.73 14.93
N GLU A 141 2.18 -9.86 15.92
CA GLU A 141 3.51 -9.26 15.91
C GLU A 141 4.52 -10.25 15.33
N ILE A 142 5.33 -9.77 14.40
CA ILE A 142 6.38 -10.53 13.72
C ILE A 142 7.72 -9.86 14.06
N PRO A 143 8.64 -10.56 14.74
CA PRO A 143 9.95 -10.01 15.06
C PRO A 143 10.73 -9.61 13.80
N LEU A 144 11.37 -8.46 13.85
CA LEU A 144 12.35 -8.02 12.88
C LEU A 144 13.74 -8.44 13.36
N PRO A 145 14.46 -9.29 12.60
CA PRO A 145 15.85 -9.57 12.91
C PRO A 145 16.69 -8.28 12.89
N GLN A 146 17.69 -8.22 13.75
CA GLN A 146 18.58 -7.08 13.95
C GLN A 146 20.02 -7.50 13.65
N SER A 147 20.79 -6.64 13.00
CA SER A 147 22.22 -6.85 12.70
C SER A 147 23.11 -6.46 13.88
N VAL A 148 22.73 -5.45 14.66
CA VAL A 148 23.51 -4.92 15.80
C VAL A 148 22.71 -4.83 17.11
N GLY A 149 21.45 -5.28 17.11
CA GLY A 149 20.56 -5.16 18.28
C GLY A 149 20.08 -3.72 18.51
N GLY A 150 20.08 -2.91 17.45
CA GLY A 150 19.81 -1.49 17.49
C GLY A 150 18.36 -1.10 17.23
N THR A 151 18.07 0.20 17.25
CA THR A 151 16.76 0.75 16.96
C THR A 151 16.49 0.76 15.45
N LEU A 152 15.34 0.23 15.01
CA LEU A 152 14.98 0.12 13.59
C LEU A 152 14.03 1.23 13.12
N TYR A 153 14.31 1.73 11.92
CA TYR A 153 13.56 2.79 11.23
C TYR A 153 13.33 2.42 9.76
N PRO A 154 12.10 2.03 9.39
CA PRO A 154 11.75 1.77 7.99
C PRO A 154 11.92 3.03 7.14
N VAL A 155 12.49 2.85 5.95
CA VAL A 155 12.72 3.95 4.99
C VAL A 155 11.91 3.79 3.71
N THR A 156 11.41 2.58 3.43
CA THR A 156 10.48 2.32 2.33
C THR A 156 9.22 1.64 2.82
N ARG A 157 8.16 1.77 2.02
CA ARG A 157 7.04 0.83 2.05
C ARG A 157 7.50 -0.53 1.53
N MET A 158 6.68 -1.56 1.74
CA MET A 158 6.84 -2.81 1.03
C MET A 158 6.48 -2.62 -0.44
N VAL A 159 7.45 -2.86 -1.30
CA VAL A 159 7.27 -2.93 -2.76
C VAL A 159 7.48 -4.37 -3.24
N HIS A 160 7.15 -4.62 -4.51
CA HIS A 160 7.25 -5.90 -5.24
C HIS A 160 8.08 -6.97 -4.53
N THR A 161 7.50 -8.16 -4.32
CA THR A 161 8.06 -9.30 -3.57
C THR A 161 8.00 -9.23 -2.03
N ASN A 162 7.17 -8.38 -1.40
CA ASN A 162 7.07 -8.26 0.08
C ASN A 162 8.41 -7.86 0.75
N GLN A 163 9.16 -6.98 0.10
CA GLN A 163 10.45 -6.50 0.59
C GLN A 163 10.40 -5.03 0.97
N PHE A 164 11.14 -4.65 2.00
CA PHE A 164 11.28 -3.25 2.41
C PHE A 164 12.65 -2.98 3.02
N LEU A 165 13.10 -1.74 2.90
CA LEU A 165 14.34 -1.27 3.51
C LEU A 165 14.05 -0.64 4.86
N ALA A 166 14.91 -0.92 5.83
CA ALA A 166 14.97 -0.20 7.09
C ALA A 166 16.43 0.05 7.50
N VAL A 167 16.63 1.11 8.28
CA VAL A 167 17.91 1.44 8.87
C VAL A 167 17.90 1.05 10.34
N GLU A 168 19.02 0.49 10.81
CA GLU A 168 19.25 0.09 12.18
C GLU A 168 20.37 0.94 12.81
N TYR A 169 20.13 1.43 14.02
CA TYR A 169 21.11 2.19 14.82
C TYR A 169 21.46 1.45 16.09
N GLY A 170 22.71 1.03 16.22
CA GLY A 170 23.25 0.45 17.46
C GLY A 170 24.39 1.29 18.02
N GLU A 171 24.60 1.22 19.33
CA GLU A 171 25.85 1.65 19.93
C GLU A 171 26.72 0.43 20.21
N LYS A 172 27.97 0.44 19.74
CA LYS A 172 28.97 -0.56 20.08
C LYS A 172 30.32 0.11 20.24
N GLU A 173 31.01 -0.18 21.34
CA GLU A 173 32.36 0.35 21.64
C GLU A 173 32.45 1.90 21.59
N GLY A 174 31.38 2.58 22.00
CA GLY A 174 31.33 4.05 22.05
C GLY A 174 31.13 4.74 20.69
N LYS A 175 30.84 3.98 19.63
CA LYS A 175 30.51 4.49 18.30
C LYS A 175 29.07 4.15 17.92
N THR A 176 28.46 5.01 17.12
CA THR A 176 27.17 4.71 16.51
C THR A 176 27.40 3.88 15.24
N GLN A 177 26.89 2.65 15.24
CA GLN A 177 26.87 1.78 14.07
C GLN A 177 25.54 1.94 13.33
N VAL A 178 25.62 2.08 12.02
CA VAL A 178 24.47 2.26 11.15
C VAL A 178 24.44 1.14 10.13
N TYR A 179 23.31 0.44 10.02
CA TYR A 179 23.12 -0.61 9.03
C TYR A 179 21.91 -0.30 8.17
N VAL A 180 22.03 -0.53 6.86
CA VAL A 180 20.88 -0.60 5.96
C VAL A 180 20.55 -2.06 5.72
N ASN A 181 19.33 -2.44 6.09
CA ASN A 181 18.83 -3.80 6.00
C ASN A 181 17.69 -3.87 4.97
N LEU A 182 17.78 -4.85 4.06
CA LEU A 182 16.67 -5.25 3.21
C LEU A 182 15.97 -6.45 3.85
N TYR A 183 14.72 -6.25 4.23
CA TYR A 183 13.88 -7.27 4.82
C TYR A 183 12.97 -7.92 3.78
N GLN A 184 12.73 -9.21 3.96
CA GLN A 184 11.75 -9.99 3.21
C GLN A 184 10.72 -10.52 4.20
N LEU A 185 9.46 -10.10 4.04
CA LEU A 185 8.32 -10.63 4.78
C LEU A 185 7.74 -11.84 4.05
N ASP A 186 7.67 -12.98 4.73
CA ASP A 186 6.86 -14.13 4.33
C ASP A 186 5.52 -14.06 5.09
N LYS A 187 4.49 -13.58 4.39
CA LYS A 187 3.14 -13.40 4.94
C LYS A 187 2.50 -14.72 5.34
N GLY A 188 2.69 -15.78 4.53
CA GLY A 188 2.12 -17.10 4.80
C GLY A 188 2.71 -17.75 6.05
N LYS A 189 4.02 -17.56 6.29
CA LYS A 189 4.70 -18.11 7.47
C LYS A 189 4.74 -17.16 8.66
N ASN A 190 4.36 -15.89 8.47
CA ASN A 190 4.52 -14.82 9.46
C ASN A 190 5.96 -14.70 9.96
N THR A 191 6.92 -14.68 9.04
CA THR A 191 8.35 -14.54 9.36
C THR A 191 8.96 -13.41 8.55
N VAL A 192 9.96 -12.74 9.13
CA VAL A 192 10.78 -11.77 8.43
C VAL A 192 12.23 -12.24 8.45
N LYS A 193 12.93 -12.12 7.33
CA LYS A 193 14.37 -12.36 7.22
C LYS A 193 15.09 -11.15 6.66
N ILE A 194 16.33 -10.94 7.10
CA ILE A 194 17.27 -10.05 6.42
C ILE A 194 17.79 -10.80 5.20
N ILE A 195 17.64 -10.24 4.00
CA ILE A 195 18.21 -10.80 2.77
C ILE A 195 19.45 -10.03 2.31
N PHE A 196 19.62 -8.81 2.81
CA PHE A 196 20.83 -8.02 2.63
C PHE A 196 21.00 -7.09 3.83
N SER A 197 22.25 -6.94 4.28
CA SER A 197 22.63 -6.02 5.34
C SER A 197 23.98 -5.42 5.00
N GLN A 198 24.10 -4.11 5.08
CA GLN A 198 25.35 -3.39 4.89
C GLN A 198 25.53 -2.36 5.99
N GLN A 199 26.69 -2.41 6.65
CA GLN A 199 27.13 -1.35 7.53
C GLN A 199 27.50 -0.12 6.69
N LEU A 200 26.97 1.04 7.07
CA LEU A 200 27.40 2.35 6.56
C LEU A 200 28.51 2.92 7.44
N ASP A 201 29.07 4.06 7.04
CA ASP A 201 30.13 4.74 7.78
C ASP A 201 29.72 4.97 9.25
N GLU A 202 30.63 4.64 10.17
CA GLU A 202 30.42 4.89 11.61
C GLU A 202 30.43 6.40 11.91
N GLY A 203 29.64 6.81 12.90
CA GLY A 203 29.69 8.18 13.41
C GLY A 203 30.01 8.25 14.89
N ALA A 204 30.42 9.45 15.31
CA ALA A 204 30.68 9.75 16.71
C ALA A 204 29.41 9.55 17.55
N LYS A 205 29.60 9.23 18.84
CA LYS A 205 28.50 9.13 19.79
C LYS A 205 27.64 10.41 19.78
N GLY A 206 26.31 10.25 19.79
CA GLY A 206 25.36 11.37 19.75
C GLY A 206 25.06 11.91 18.34
N THR A 207 25.59 11.26 17.29
CA THR A 207 25.19 11.55 15.90
C THR A 207 23.81 10.97 15.62
N THR A 208 22.92 11.81 15.08
CA THR A 208 21.58 11.40 14.63
C THR A 208 21.56 11.38 13.11
N TYR A 209 20.93 10.37 12.52
CA TYR A 209 20.82 10.25 11.08
C TYR A 209 19.36 10.31 10.64
N ARG A 210 19.14 10.85 9.44
CA ARG A 210 17.85 10.78 8.75
C ARG A 210 18.06 10.23 7.36
N PHE A 211 17.28 9.22 7.03
CA PHE A 211 17.36 8.56 5.74
C PHE A 211 16.12 8.84 4.91
N SER A 212 16.33 9.01 3.60
CA SER A 212 15.28 9.04 2.61
C SER A 212 15.68 8.17 1.42
N TYR A 213 14.74 7.37 0.91
CA TYR A 213 14.95 6.52 -0.25
C TYR A 213 14.12 7.02 -1.43
N ASN A 214 14.73 7.12 -2.61
CA ASN A 214 14.05 7.40 -3.86
C ASN A 214 13.92 6.10 -4.66
N GLU A 215 12.69 5.60 -4.81
CA GLU A 215 12.45 4.33 -5.52
C GLU A 215 12.76 4.42 -7.02
N ALA A 216 12.46 5.54 -7.66
CA ALA A 216 12.64 5.72 -9.10
C ALA A 216 14.13 5.75 -9.47
N GLU A 217 14.92 6.42 -8.64
CA GLU A 217 16.37 6.52 -8.81
C GLU A 217 17.13 5.37 -8.16
N LYS A 218 16.46 4.54 -7.34
CA LYS A 218 17.10 3.50 -6.51
C LYS A 218 18.25 4.05 -5.67
N SER A 219 18.05 5.23 -5.09
CA SER A 219 19.07 5.98 -4.35
C SER A 219 18.66 6.18 -2.90
N LEU A 220 19.63 6.13 -1.99
CA LEU A 220 19.47 6.39 -0.56
C LEU A 220 20.24 7.66 -0.21
N THR A 221 19.59 8.59 0.46
CA THR A 221 20.23 9.77 1.03
C THR A 221 20.29 9.64 2.54
N GLU A 222 21.49 9.83 3.07
CA GLU A 222 21.77 9.91 4.50
C GLU A 222 22.06 11.36 4.87
N ARG A 223 21.32 11.91 5.84
CA ARG A 223 21.58 13.23 6.41
C ARG A 223 22.07 13.07 7.84
N ILE A 224 23.24 13.63 8.11
CA ILE A 224 23.97 13.45 9.37
C ILE A 224 23.82 14.71 10.21
N TYR A 225 23.37 14.54 11.45
CA TYR A 225 23.15 15.63 12.38
C TYR A 225 23.97 15.44 13.66
N THR A 226 24.64 16.51 14.08
CA THR A 226 25.31 16.60 15.38
C THR A 226 24.73 17.78 16.14
N ASN A 227 24.26 17.55 17.37
CA ASN A 227 23.58 18.59 18.17
C ASN A 227 22.46 19.30 17.39
N GLN A 228 21.66 18.52 16.65
CA GLN A 228 20.56 18.97 15.80
C GLN A 228 20.95 19.83 14.58
N LYS A 229 22.25 20.08 14.35
CA LYS A 229 22.75 20.76 13.14
C LYS A 229 23.13 19.74 12.08
N LEU A 230 22.72 19.98 10.83
CA LEU A 230 23.17 19.18 9.69
C LEU A 230 24.67 19.41 9.50
N VAL A 231 25.44 18.33 9.51
CA VAL A 231 26.90 18.36 9.37
C VAL A 231 27.41 17.59 8.16
N GLY A 232 26.54 16.83 7.49
CA GLY A 232 26.89 16.18 6.23
C GLY A 232 25.71 15.50 5.57
N VAL A 233 25.85 15.26 4.27
CA VAL A 233 24.90 14.50 3.44
C VAL A 233 25.67 13.50 2.58
N LYS A 234 25.28 12.23 2.66
CA LYS A 234 25.86 11.15 1.84
C LYS A 234 24.81 10.58 0.89
N PHE A 235 25.23 10.33 -0.34
CA PHE A 235 24.39 9.73 -1.37
C PHE A 235 24.89 8.33 -1.69
N TYR A 236 23.97 7.37 -1.72
CA TYR A 236 24.25 5.99 -2.06
C TYR A 236 23.36 5.56 -3.22
N GLN A 237 23.96 4.86 -4.19
CA GLN A 237 23.26 4.26 -5.30
C GLN A 237 23.20 2.74 -5.10
N ILE A 238 22.04 2.13 -5.33
CA ILE A 238 21.95 0.66 -5.31
C ILE A 238 22.55 0.11 -6.61
N SER A 239 23.55 -0.76 -6.47
CA SER A 239 24.10 -1.58 -7.55
C SER A 239 24.11 -3.04 -7.12
N GLY A 240 23.24 -3.86 -7.72
CA GLY A 240 23.01 -5.24 -7.28
C GLY A 240 22.49 -5.29 -5.83
N ASN A 241 23.17 -6.05 -4.96
CA ASN A 241 22.89 -6.14 -3.53
C ASN A 241 23.86 -5.27 -2.71
N GLN A 242 24.20 -4.06 -3.16
CA GLN A 242 25.09 -3.16 -2.41
C GLN A 242 24.67 -1.70 -2.58
N PHE A 243 24.81 -0.92 -1.51
CA PHE A 243 24.74 0.54 -1.53
C PHE A 243 26.15 1.10 -1.75
N VAL A 244 26.38 1.69 -2.92
CA VAL A 244 27.67 2.27 -3.29
C VAL A 244 27.60 3.78 -3.07
N LYS A 245 28.43 4.29 -2.16
CA LYS A 245 28.56 5.73 -1.89
C LYS A 245 29.04 6.46 -3.14
N GLN A 246 28.33 7.51 -3.54
CA GLN A 246 28.62 8.30 -4.74
C GLN A 246 29.31 9.61 -4.37
N GLU A 247 28.72 10.35 -3.42
CA GLU A 247 29.16 11.69 -3.04
C GLU A 247 28.92 11.94 -1.56
N GLU A 248 29.74 12.81 -0.97
CA GLU A 248 29.61 13.33 0.40
C GLU A 248 29.77 14.85 0.36
N MET A 249 28.82 15.56 0.96
CA MET A 249 28.77 17.01 1.07
C MET A 249 28.67 17.46 2.52
#